data_AF-X1ANU6-F1
#
_entry.id   AF-X1ANU6-F1
#
_cell.length_a   1.000
_cell.length_b   1.000
_cell.length_c   1.000
_cell.angle_alpha   90.00
_cell.angle_beta   90.00
_cell.angle_gamma   90.00
#
_symmetry.space_group_name_H-M   'P 1'
#
loop_
_entity.id
_entity.type
_entity.pdbx_description
1 polymer ?
#
loop_
_entity_poly.entity_id
_entity_poly.type
_entity_poly.pdbx_seq_one_letter_code
_entity_poly.pdbx_strand_id
1 'polypeptide(L)'
;MVRQYIQRPLEIVTTISSDSPDDLFLTCASFEERCTNSISKLDKNYRTRVALIVRFHGRDRKSRESVQDNINYLKGMLTNKLSSTNSQVYVVDCDKEDPLDGFIKVEEILQSEKFVSTNKNITVDISTFTKEYLLVLFNLLNISKNRVRVLYTRGEQYDKELSWGVKSVGSVPFYNGYHTSDSKDLLVIFCGYEGHRSYAIWESCEPDKTFAIIGTPDEYESDKPIWGLE
;
A
#
# COMPACT_ATOMS: atom_id res chain seq x y z
N MET A 1 1.00 -23.21 9.89
CA MET A 1 2.28 -23.20 9.14
C MET A 1 2.51 -21.76 8.69
N VAL A 2 3.17 -20.93 9.50
CA VAL A 2 3.46 -19.53 9.15
C VAL A 2 4.61 -19.56 8.16
N ARG A 3 4.36 -19.20 6.90
CA ARG A 3 5.45 -18.95 5.95
C ARG A 3 6.26 -17.78 6.50
N GLN A 4 7.52 -18.01 6.84
CA GLN A 4 8.45 -16.92 7.15
C GLN A 4 8.51 -16.00 5.92
N TYR A 5 8.03 -14.77 6.07
CA TYR A 5 8.25 -13.72 5.10
C TYR A 5 9.70 -13.30 5.23
N ILE A 6 10.57 -13.86 4.39
CA ILE A 6 11.95 -13.42 4.32
C ILE A 6 11.95 -12.04 3.67
N GLN A 7 12.20 -10.99 4.47
CA GLN A 7 12.59 -9.69 3.95
C GLN A 7 13.99 -9.85 3.36
N ARG A 8 14.08 -9.96 2.03
CA ARG A 8 15.36 -9.90 1.31
C ARG A 8 15.53 -8.50 0.76
N PRO A 9 16.65 -7.81 1.02
CA PRO A 9 16.99 -6.63 0.24
C PRO A 9 17.03 -7.07 -1.23
N LEU A 10 16.08 -6.57 -2.01
CA LEU A 10 16.03 -6.84 -3.44
C LEU A 10 16.99 -5.86 -4.11
N GLU A 11 18.06 -6.39 -4.68
CA GLU A 11 18.94 -5.66 -5.59
C GLU A 11 18.31 -5.56 -6.99
N ILE A 12 17.61 -6.62 -7.41
CA ILE A 12 16.96 -6.72 -8.70
C ILE A 12 15.59 -7.40 -8.61
N VAL A 13 14.62 -6.91 -9.39
CA VAL A 13 13.24 -7.40 -9.44
C VAL A 13 12.95 -7.94 -10.85
N THR A 14 12.86 -9.26 -10.96
CA THR A 14 12.44 -9.97 -12.20
C THR A 14 10.93 -10.16 -12.24
N THR A 15 10.36 -10.78 -13.28
CA THR A 15 8.94 -11.18 -13.27
C THR A 15 8.67 -12.25 -12.22
N ILE A 16 7.41 -12.44 -11.81
CA ILE A 16 7.00 -13.50 -10.87
C ILE A 16 7.16 -14.89 -11.49
N SER A 17 6.93 -14.99 -12.79
CA SER A 17 7.16 -16.19 -13.59
C SER A 17 8.21 -15.86 -14.64
N SER A 18 9.28 -16.66 -14.73
CA SER A 18 10.41 -16.40 -15.63
C SER A 18 10.01 -16.29 -17.10
N ASP A 19 8.95 -16.98 -17.49
CA ASP A 19 8.60 -17.20 -18.90
C ASP A 19 7.45 -16.31 -19.37
N SER A 20 6.93 -15.43 -18.51
CA SER A 20 5.77 -14.59 -18.83
C SER A 20 5.84 -13.22 -18.15
N PRO A 21 5.33 -12.16 -18.80
CA PRO A 21 5.16 -10.88 -18.14
C PRO A 21 4.24 -11.01 -16.90
N ASP A 22 4.43 -10.14 -15.92
CA ASP A 22 3.44 -9.97 -14.86
C ASP A 22 2.13 -9.43 -15.48
N ASP A 23 0.99 -9.79 -14.93
CA ASP A 23 -0.30 -9.33 -15.46
C ASP A 23 -0.59 -7.88 -15.05
N LEU A 24 -0.12 -7.46 -13.87
CA LEU A 24 -0.30 -6.11 -13.35
C LEU A 24 0.92 -5.65 -12.55
N PHE A 25 1.37 -4.43 -12.83
CA PHE A 25 2.22 -3.64 -11.93
C PHE A 25 1.41 -2.45 -11.39
N LEU A 26 1.28 -2.35 -10.07
CA LEU A 26 0.55 -1.29 -9.38
C LEU A 26 1.49 -0.52 -8.45
N THR A 27 1.50 0.81 -8.54
CA THR A 27 2.26 1.68 -7.63
C THR A 27 1.48 2.94 -7.29
N CYS A 28 1.92 3.68 -6.29
CA CYS A 28 1.39 4.98 -5.90
C CYS A 28 2.47 6.06 -6.07
N ALA A 29 2.18 7.14 -6.78
CA ALA A 29 3.03 8.31 -6.78
C ALA A 29 2.77 9.17 -5.53
N SER A 30 3.84 9.64 -4.91
CA SER A 30 3.83 10.59 -3.79
C SER A 30 4.94 11.63 -3.99
N PHE A 31 5.00 12.61 -3.10
CA PHE A 31 6.12 13.56 -3.01
C PHE A 31 7.39 12.90 -2.45
N GLU A 32 7.27 11.71 -1.87
CA GLU A 32 8.40 10.95 -1.33
C GLU A 32 9.10 10.15 -2.43
N GLU A 33 10.42 10.24 -2.54
CA GLU A 33 11.21 9.54 -3.57
C GLU A 33 11.08 8.02 -3.52
N ARG A 34 10.74 7.46 -2.36
CA ARG A 34 10.60 6.01 -2.15
C ARG A 34 9.56 5.33 -3.04
N CYS A 35 8.61 6.07 -3.64
CA CYS A 35 7.72 5.50 -4.66
C CYS A 35 8.44 5.12 -5.97
N THR A 36 9.66 5.61 -6.19
CA THR A 36 10.45 5.36 -7.40
C THR A 36 11.51 4.27 -7.20
N ASN A 37 11.85 3.95 -5.95
CA ASN A 37 12.96 3.06 -5.63
C ASN A 37 12.73 1.61 -6.08
N SER A 38 11.49 1.12 -6.03
CA SER A 38 11.21 -0.24 -6.50
C SER A 38 11.32 -0.35 -8.02
N ILE A 39 10.98 0.72 -8.74
CA ILE A 39 10.99 0.69 -10.21
C ILE A 39 12.41 0.73 -10.78
N SER A 40 13.33 1.44 -10.12
CA SER A 40 14.73 1.54 -10.54
C SER A 40 15.45 0.19 -10.43
N LYS A 41 14.91 -0.73 -9.63
CA LYS A 41 15.41 -2.09 -9.42
C LYS A 41 14.78 -3.13 -10.34
N LEU A 42 13.84 -2.76 -11.21
CA LEU A 42 13.27 -3.70 -12.18
C LEU A 42 14.34 -4.15 -13.17
N ASP A 43 14.52 -5.46 -13.31
CA ASP A 43 15.43 -6.06 -14.28
C ASP A 43 15.15 -5.53 -15.70
N LYS A 44 16.18 -5.43 -16.54
CA LYS A 44 16.04 -4.99 -17.94
C LYS A 44 14.99 -5.78 -18.72
N ASN A 45 14.85 -7.07 -18.42
CA ASN A 45 13.90 -7.99 -19.04
C ASN A 45 12.56 -8.09 -18.29
N TYR A 46 12.39 -7.40 -17.15
CA TYR A 46 11.09 -7.32 -16.49
C TYR A 46 10.03 -6.81 -17.47
N ARG A 47 8.87 -7.48 -17.52
CA ARG A 47 7.73 -7.06 -18.33
C ARG A 47 6.43 -7.16 -17.56
N THR A 48 5.50 -6.25 -17.84
CA THR A 48 4.13 -6.26 -17.31
C THR A 48 3.12 -6.01 -18.43
N ARG A 49 1.93 -6.60 -18.32
CA ARG A 49 0.84 -6.40 -19.28
C ARG A 49 0.11 -5.08 -19.05
N VAL A 50 -0.24 -4.81 -17.79
CA VAL A 50 -0.89 -3.58 -17.34
C VAL A 50 -0.01 -2.89 -16.31
N ALA A 51 0.04 -1.57 -16.37
CA ALA A 51 0.77 -0.73 -15.43
C ALA A 51 -0.15 0.40 -14.93
N LEU A 52 -0.35 0.48 -13.62
CA LEU A 52 -1.20 1.46 -12.95
C LEU A 52 -0.37 2.28 -11.96
N ILE A 53 -0.49 3.61 -12.05
CA ILE A 53 0.05 4.57 -11.09
C ILE A 53 -1.12 5.29 -10.44
N VAL A 54 -1.34 5.06 -9.15
CA VAL A 54 -2.30 5.84 -8.36
C VAL A 54 -1.64 7.16 -7.95
N ARG A 55 -2.36 8.28 -8.09
CA ARG A 55 -1.95 9.61 -7.60
C ARG A 55 -2.97 10.11 -6.60
N PHE A 56 -2.51 10.50 -5.42
CA PHE A 56 -3.29 11.34 -4.51
C PHE A 56 -3.05 12.82 -4.80
N HIS A 57 -4.10 13.65 -4.70
CA HIS A 57 -3.94 15.09 -4.86
C HIS A 57 -3.11 15.70 -3.73
N GLY A 58 -2.01 16.38 -4.10
CA GLY A 58 -1.14 17.09 -3.16
C GLY A 58 -1.80 18.34 -2.56
N ARG A 59 -1.52 18.62 -1.28
CA ARG A 59 -2.12 19.75 -0.54
C ARG A 59 -1.52 21.10 -0.95
N ASP A 60 -0.23 21.14 -1.23
CA ASP A 60 0.51 22.35 -1.61
C ASP A 60 1.20 22.23 -2.99
N ARG A 61 1.63 23.37 -3.55
CA ARG A 61 2.23 23.43 -4.89
C ARG A 61 3.53 22.62 -5.01
N LYS A 62 4.42 22.70 -4.02
CA LYS A 62 5.72 21.98 -4.08
C LYS A 62 5.50 20.48 -4.04
N SER A 63 4.57 20.01 -3.21
CA SER A 63 4.15 18.61 -3.19
C SER A 63 3.60 18.18 -4.55
N ARG A 64 2.78 19.00 -5.22
CA ARG A 64 2.23 18.69 -6.55
C ARG A 64 3.32 18.60 -7.64
N GLU A 65 4.28 19.52 -7.63
CA GLU A 65 5.42 19.50 -8.58
C GLU A 65 6.25 18.22 -8.39
N SER A 66 6.64 17.91 -7.14
CA SER A 66 7.38 16.69 -6.83
C SER A 66 6.63 15.41 -7.19
N VAL A 67 5.33 15.33 -6.90
CA VAL A 67 4.48 14.20 -7.32
C VAL A 67 4.46 14.07 -8.84
N GLN A 68 4.38 15.19 -9.58
CA GLN A 68 4.34 15.17 -11.02
C GLN A 68 5.67 14.69 -11.63
N ASP A 69 6.80 15.09 -11.07
CA ASP A 69 8.12 14.62 -11.47
C ASP A 69 8.26 13.11 -11.25
N ASN A 70 7.82 12.63 -10.08
CA ASN A 70 7.80 11.19 -9.78
C ASN A 70 6.89 10.40 -10.73
N ILE A 71 5.73 10.96 -11.12
CA ILE A 71 4.85 10.33 -12.12
C ILE A 71 5.52 10.26 -13.48
N ASN A 72 6.18 11.33 -13.91
CA ASN A 72 6.88 11.36 -15.19
C ASN A 72 7.98 10.29 -15.23
N TYR A 73 8.75 10.17 -14.13
CA TYR A 73 9.77 9.13 -13.97
C TYR A 73 9.16 7.73 -14.01
N LEU A 74 8.16 7.45 -13.17
CA LEU A 74 7.46 6.17 -13.11
C LEU A 74 6.86 5.79 -14.46
N LYS A 75 6.19 6.72 -15.14
CA LYS A 75 5.59 6.51 -16.45
C LYS A 75 6.63 6.20 -17.51
N GLY A 76 7.74 6.94 -17.56
CA GLY A 76 8.83 6.70 -18.49
C GLY A 76 9.45 5.31 -18.31
N MET A 77 9.68 4.92 -17.05
CA MET A 77 10.22 3.61 -16.71
C MET A 77 9.23 2.48 -17.05
N LEU A 78 7.96 2.59 -16.64
CA LEU A 78 6.94 1.55 -16.89
C LEU A 78 6.60 1.39 -18.37
N THR A 79 6.61 2.47 -19.15
CA THR A 79 6.35 2.40 -20.60
C THR A 79 7.33 1.44 -21.28
N ASN A 80 8.61 1.48 -20.88
CA ASN A 80 9.64 0.58 -21.39
C ASN A 80 9.52 -0.87 -20.87
N LYS A 81 8.63 -1.13 -19.92
CA LYS A 81 8.37 -2.45 -19.33
C LYS A 81 7.05 -3.06 -19.80
N LEU A 82 6.27 -2.37 -20.61
CA LEU A 82 5.03 -2.93 -21.16
C LEU A 82 5.34 -4.09 -22.10
N SER A 83 4.56 -5.17 -22.00
CA SER A 83 4.74 -6.37 -22.82
C SER A 83 4.22 -6.22 -24.25
N SER A 84 3.41 -5.18 -24.52
CA SER A 84 2.80 -4.90 -25.81
C SER A 84 2.92 -3.41 -26.15
N THR A 85 3.13 -3.10 -27.42
CA THR A 85 3.21 -1.72 -27.92
C THR A 85 1.87 -0.98 -27.87
N ASN A 86 0.76 -1.71 -27.78
CA ASN A 86 -0.59 -1.14 -27.66
C ASN A 86 -1.03 -0.95 -26.21
N SER A 87 -0.27 -1.45 -25.25
CA SER A 87 -0.53 -1.21 -23.83
C SER A 87 -0.09 0.21 -23.45
N GLN A 88 -0.71 0.77 -22.42
CA GLN A 88 -0.32 2.06 -21.86
C GLN A 88 -0.16 1.99 -20.34
N VAL A 89 0.60 2.95 -19.82
CA VAL A 89 0.66 3.20 -18.38
C VAL A 89 -0.49 4.10 -18.00
N TYR A 90 -1.36 3.60 -17.13
CA TYR A 90 -2.51 4.32 -16.62
C TYR A 90 -2.11 5.12 -15.38
N VAL A 91 -2.46 6.40 -15.36
CA VAL A 91 -2.33 7.25 -14.18
C VAL A 91 -3.75 7.55 -13.68
N VAL A 92 -4.02 7.20 -12.43
CA VAL A 92 -5.36 7.29 -11.83
C VAL A 92 -5.36 8.35 -10.74
N ASP A 93 -6.16 9.38 -10.93
CA ASP A 93 -6.41 10.42 -9.94
C ASP A 93 -7.39 9.95 -8.88
N CYS A 94 -6.96 9.95 -7.63
CA CYS A 94 -7.73 9.45 -6.51
C CYS A 94 -7.77 10.47 -5.36
N ASP A 95 -8.92 10.59 -4.71
CA ASP A 95 -9.02 11.35 -3.46
C ASP A 95 -8.55 10.49 -2.28
N LYS A 96 -7.51 10.94 -1.57
CA LYS A 96 -6.97 10.24 -0.40
C LYS A 96 -8.03 9.96 0.68
N GLU A 97 -9.06 10.78 0.79
CA GLU A 97 -10.14 10.62 1.77
C GLU A 97 -11.31 9.73 1.28
N ASP A 98 -11.32 9.33 0.00
CA ASP A 98 -12.35 8.46 -0.58
C ASP A 98 -11.74 7.24 -1.30
N PRO A 99 -11.38 6.17 -0.57
CA PRO A 99 -10.86 4.93 -1.15
C PRO A 99 -11.76 4.24 -2.18
N LEU A 100 -13.08 4.49 -2.13
CA LEU A 100 -14.04 3.87 -3.04
C LEU A 100 -14.00 4.53 -4.42
N ASP A 101 -13.74 5.84 -4.51
CA ASP A 101 -13.47 6.52 -5.77
C ASP A 101 -12.30 5.85 -6.52
N GLY A 102 -11.19 5.62 -5.81
CA GLY A 102 -10.05 4.91 -6.38
C GLY A 102 -10.34 3.46 -6.76
N PHE A 103 -11.16 2.76 -5.97
CA PHE A 103 -11.63 1.42 -6.30
C PHE A 103 -12.35 1.40 -7.65
N ILE A 104 -13.35 2.27 -7.85
CA ILE A 104 -14.19 2.31 -9.05
C ILE A 104 -13.31 2.60 -10.28
N LYS A 105 -12.46 3.63 -10.21
CA LYS A 105 -11.59 4.02 -11.33
C LYS A 105 -10.60 2.93 -11.71
N VAL A 106 -9.99 2.26 -10.73
CA VAL A 106 -9.08 1.14 -11.01
C VAL A 106 -9.86 -0.04 -11.58
N GLU A 107 -11.04 -0.34 -11.05
CA GLU A 107 -11.90 -1.41 -11.57
C GLU A 107 -12.27 -1.20 -13.05
N GLU A 108 -12.70 0.01 -13.42
CA GLU A 108 -13.04 0.37 -14.80
C GLU A 108 -11.86 0.14 -15.76
N ILE A 109 -10.65 0.54 -15.36
CA ILE A 109 -9.45 0.31 -16.17
C ILE A 109 -9.17 -1.18 -16.30
N LEU A 110 -9.18 -1.93 -15.19
CA LEU A 110 -8.96 -3.38 -15.21
C LEU A 110 -9.99 -4.10 -16.09
N GLN A 111 -11.27 -3.68 -16.07
CA GLN A 111 -12.30 -4.22 -16.95
C GLN A 111 -12.02 -3.90 -18.42
N SER A 112 -11.59 -2.68 -18.75
CA SER A 112 -11.22 -2.30 -20.13
C SER A 112 -10.04 -3.11 -20.68
N GLU A 113 -9.09 -3.47 -19.79
CA GLU A 113 -7.94 -4.32 -20.09
C GLU A 113 -8.28 -5.82 -20.06
N LYS A 114 -9.57 -6.17 -19.88
CA LYS A 114 -10.06 -7.55 -19.75
C LYS A 114 -9.31 -8.34 -18.68
N PHE A 115 -8.93 -7.64 -17.60
CA PHE A 115 -8.22 -8.22 -16.47
C PHE A 115 -9.20 -9.01 -15.60
N VAL A 116 -8.99 -10.32 -15.50
CA VAL A 116 -9.75 -11.21 -14.61
C VAL A 116 -8.94 -11.42 -13.33
N SER A 117 -9.49 -11.07 -12.16
CA SER A 117 -8.80 -11.06 -10.86
C SER A 117 -8.56 -12.46 -10.24
N THR A 118 -8.18 -13.45 -11.04
CA THR A 118 -7.85 -14.81 -10.58
C THR A 118 -6.66 -15.39 -11.35
N ASN A 119 -5.79 -16.12 -10.65
CA ASN A 119 -4.58 -16.75 -11.22
C ASN A 119 -3.64 -15.77 -11.94
N LYS A 120 -3.52 -14.55 -11.43
CA LYS A 120 -2.67 -13.47 -11.96
C LYS A 120 -1.36 -13.33 -11.21
N ASN A 121 -0.32 -12.93 -11.94
CA ASN A 121 0.93 -12.44 -11.38
C ASN A 121 0.83 -10.93 -11.18
N ILE A 122 0.81 -10.47 -9.93
CA ILE A 122 0.60 -9.06 -9.60
C ILE A 122 1.80 -8.57 -8.78
N THR A 123 2.46 -7.53 -9.27
CA THR A 123 3.49 -6.82 -8.51
C THR A 123 2.93 -5.49 -8.02
N VAL A 124 2.99 -5.25 -6.70
CA VAL A 124 2.51 -4.01 -6.08
C VAL A 124 3.63 -3.35 -5.30
N ASP A 125 3.96 -2.11 -5.63
CA ASP A 125 4.78 -1.26 -4.77
C ASP A 125 3.86 -0.54 -3.76
N ILE A 126 3.96 -0.95 -2.50
CA ILE A 126 3.10 -0.46 -1.42
C ILE A 126 3.68 0.75 -0.69
N SER A 127 4.87 1.22 -1.08
CA SER A 127 5.64 2.19 -0.31
C SER A 127 4.76 3.36 0.12
N THR A 128 4.16 4.05 -0.84
CA THR A 128 3.50 5.35 -0.63
C THR A 128 1.97 5.28 -0.61
N PHE A 129 1.39 4.09 -0.64
CA PHE A 129 -0.06 3.94 -0.44
C PHE A 129 -0.45 4.26 1.01
N THR A 130 -1.63 4.85 1.21
CA THR A 130 -2.26 4.79 2.54
C THR A 130 -2.72 3.36 2.80
N LYS A 131 -2.71 2.95 4.08
CA LYS A 131 -3.13 1.59 4.47
C LYS A 131 -4.56 1.29 4.04
N GLU A 132 -5.46 2.26 4.21
CA GLU A 132 -6.87 2.14 3.83
C GLU A 132 -7.04 1.89 2.33
N TYR A 133 -6.41 2.71 1.48
CA TYR A 133 -6.42 2.52 0.02
C TYR A 133 -5.85 1.17 -0.38
N LEU A 134 -4.73 0.78 0.23
CA LEU A 134 -4.08 -0.48 -0.07
C LEU A 134 -4.99 -1.67 0.21
N LEU A 135 -5.69 -1.66 1.35
CA LEU A 135 -6.62 -2.72 1.73
C LEU A 135 -7.81 -2.83 0.77
N VAL A 136 -8.37 -1.68 0.36
CA VAL A 136 -9.47 -1.62 -0.62
C VAL A 136 -9.01 -2.16 -1.99
N LEU A 137 -7.83 -1.75 -2.46
CA LEU A 137 -7.26 -2.27 -3.71
C LEU A 137 -6.90 -3.75 -3.62
N PHE A 138 -6.44 -4.25 -2.48
CA PHE A 138 -6.20 -5.67 -2.28
C PHE A 138 -7.48 -6.50 -2.31
N ASN A 139 -8.60 -5.94 -1.84
CA ASN A 139 -9.92 -6.56 -2.01
C ASN A 139 -10.31 -6.63 -3.50
N LEU A 140 -10.18 -5.53 -4.24
CA LEU A 140 -10.45 -5.48 -5.69
C LEU A 140 -9.61 -6.51 -6.48
N LEU A 141 -8.32 -6.59 -6.16
CA LEU A 141 -7.37 -7.49 -6.81
C LEU A 141 -7.51 -8.94 -6.34
N ASN A 142 -8.41 -9.23 -5.39
CA ASN A 142 -8.64 -10.55 -4.83
C ASN A 142 -7.32 -11.28 -4.51
N ILE A 143 -6.46 -10.64 -3.71
CA ILE A 143 -5.07 -11.07 -3.52
C ILE A 143 -4.91 -12.55 -3.10
N SER A 144 -5.93 -13.13 -2.45
CA SER A 144 -5.96 -14.55 -2.05
C SER A 144 -6.00 -15.54 -3.22
N LYS A 145 -6.45 -15.09 -4.40
CA LYS A 145 -6.58 -15.90 -5.63
C LYS A 145 -5.45 -15.64 -6.64
N ASN A 146 -4.47 -14.81 -6.27
CA ASN A 146 -3.42 -14.34 -7.17
C ASN A 146 -2.04 -14.54 -6.55
N ARG A 147 -1.01 -14.56 -7.41
CA ARG A 147 0.39 -14.55 -6.97
C ARG A 147 0.82 -13.09 -6.85
N VAL A 148 0.80 -12.58 -5.62
CA VAL A 148 1.10 -11.18 -5.35
C VAL A 148 2.51 -11.03 -4.80
N ARG A 149 3.33 -10.20 -5.47
CA ARG A 149 4.60 -9.72 -4.95
C ARG A 149 4.41 -8.30 -4.43
N VAL A 150 4.79 -8.10 -3.17
CA VAL A 150 4.76 -6.79 -2.52
C VAL A 150 6.18 -6.23 -2.47
N LEU A 151 6.37 -5.05 -3.03
CA LEU A 151 7.60 -4.26 -2.96
C LEU A 151 7.38 -3.13 -1.95
N TYR A 152 8.39 -2.87 -1.13
CA TYR A 152 8.34 -1.81 -0.13
C TYR A 152 9.71 -1.19 0.01
N THR A 153 9.74 0.14 -0.07
CA THR A 153 10.90 0.96 0.26
C THR A 153 10.56 1.77 1.52
N ARG A 154 11.37 1.55 2.56
CA ARG A 154 11.31 2.28 3.83
C ARG A 154 11.57 3.78 3.58
N GLY A 155 10.85 4.63 4.29
CA GLY A 155 11.13 6.08 4.30
C GLY A 155 12.39 6.38 5.12
N GLU A 156 13.20 7.32 4.67
CA GLU A 156 14.48 7.69 5.31
C GLU A 156 14.30 8.50 6.60
N GLN A 157 13.23 9.28 6.70
CA GLN A 157 12.95 10.14 7.85
C GLN A 157 11.46 10.09 8.20
N TYR A 158 11.16 9.70 9.45
CA TYR A 158 9.83 9.81 10.04
C TYR A 158 9.67 11.08 10.91
N ASP A 159 10.72 11.92 10.97
CA ASP A 159 10.85 13.03 11.92
C ASP A 159 9.97 14.27 11.63
N LYS A 160 9.24 14.26 10.50
CA LYS A 160 8.24 15.29 10.20
C LYS A 160 6.85 14.70 10.40
N GLU A 161 6.14 15.21 11.40
CA GLU A 161 4.72 14.89 11.59
C GLU A 161 3.91 15.38 10.39
N LEU A 162 3.60 14.47 9.46
CA LEU A 162 2.75 14.74 8.28
C LEU A 162 1.26 14.85 8.63
N SER A 163 0.91 14.51 9.88
CA SER A 163 -0.43 14.51 10.45
C SER A 163 -0.32 14.49 11.97
N TRP A 164 -1.21 15.19 12.66
CA TRP A 164 -1.32 15.22 14.12
C TRP A 164 -2.74 14.84 14.56
N GLY A 165 -2.84 14.06 15.63
CA GLY A 165 -4.12 13.65 16.22
C GLY A 165 -4.93 12.65 15.39
N VAL A 166 -6.19 12.45 15.79
CA VAL A 166 -7.15 11.54 15.14
C VAL A 166 -8.36 12.35 14.70
N LYS A 167 -8.59 12.42 13.38
CA LYS A 167 -9.77 13.10 12.80
C LYS A 167 -11.06 12.31 13.08
N SER A 168 -11.01 11.00 12.89
CA SER A 168 -12.12 10.09 13.07
C SER A 168 -11.62 8.65 13.16
N VAL A 169 -12.34 7.80 13.88
CA VAL A 169 -12.21 6.34 13.81
C VAL A 169 -13.32 5.83 12.90
N GLY A 170 -12.95 5.03 11.90
CA GLY A 170 -13.88 4.53 10.88
C GLY A 170 -13.47 3.15 10.43
N SER A 171 -14.42 2.43 9.83
CA SER A 171 -14.16 1.10 9.30
C SER A 171 -13.68 1.18 7.85
N VAL A 172 -12.75 0.30 7.48
CA VAL A 172 -12.24 0.23 6.11
C VAL A 172 -13.29 -0.44 5.21
N PRO A 173 -13.64 0.13 4.05
CA PRO A 173 -14.62 -0.47 3.15
C PRO A 173 -14.29 -1.92 2.79
N PHE A 174 -15.32 -2.79 2.72
CA PHE A 174 -15.23 -4.24 2.48
C PHE A 174 -14.63 -5.09 3.62
N TYR A 175 -14.16 -4.47 4.71
CA TYR A 175 -13.64 -5.18 5.88
C TYR A 175 -14.58 -5.10 7.10
N ASN A 176 -15.84 -4.72 6.87
CA ASN A 176 -16.85 -4.65 7.92
C ASN A 176 -17.39 -6.04 8.23
N GLY A 177 -17.43 -6.37 9.52
CA GLY A 177 -18.12 -7.55 10.02
C GLY A 177 -19.57 -7.27 10.41
N TYR A 178 -20.31 -8.33 10.74
CA TYR A 178 -21.59 -8.20 11.42
C TYR A 178 -21.34 -8.11 12.92
N HIS A 179 -21.78 -7.01 13.54
CA HIS A 179 -21.79 -6.86 15.00
C HIS A 179 -23.18 -7.22 15.54
N THR A 180 -23.22 -8.01 16.61
CA THR A 180 -24.43 -8.31 17.37
C THR A 180 -24.31 -7.71 18.76
N SER A 181 -25.37 -7.09 19.28
CA SER A 181 -25.36 -6.44 20.61
C SER A 181 -25.03 -7.38 21.77
N ASP A 182 -25.24 -8.69 21.57
CA ASP A 182 -25.16 -9.68 22.64
C ASP A 182 -23.80 -10.41 22.65
N SER A 183 -22.91 -10.10 21.71
CA SER A 183 -21.57 -10.67 21.64
C SER A 183 -20.56 -9.80 22.39
N LYS A 184 -19.57 -10.45 23.00
CA LYS A 184 -18.41 -9.74 23.56
C LYS A 184 -17.47 -9.26 22.45
N ASP A 185 -16.98 -8.05 22.58
CA ASP A 185 -16.06 -7.43 21.62
C ASP A 185 -14.59 -7.67 22.01
N LEU A 186 -13.82 -8.16 21.05
CA LEU A 186 -12.37 -8.32 21.16
C LEU A 186 -11.68 -7.32 20.23
N LEU A 187 -10.94 -6.37 20.80
CA LEU A 187 -10.06 -5.51 20.03
C LEU A 187 -8.66 -6.13 19.93
N VAL A 188 -8.20 -6.38 18.71
CA VAL A 188 -6.80 -6.70 18.44
C VAL A 188 -6.14 -5.47 17.82
N ILE A 189 -5.18 -4.88 18.52
CA ILE A 189 -4.52 -3.63 18.10
C ILE A 189 -3.02 -3.84 17.91
N PHE A 190 -2.51 -3.44 16.74
CA PHE A 190 -1.07 -3.43 16.46
C PHE A 190 -0.52 -2.05 16.81
N CYS A 191 0.19 -1.96 17.93
CA CYS A 191 0.76 -0.72 18.42
C CYS A 191 1.98 -0.33 17.57
N GLY A 192 1.92 0.87 17.00
CA GLY A 192 3.07 1.52 16.36
C GLY A 192 3.67 2.63 17.23
N TYR A 193 4.45 3.51 16.63
CA TYR A 193 5.09 4.64 17.32
C TYR A 193 4.11 5.74 17.77
N GLU A 194 2.86 5.72 17.28
CA GLU A 194 1.85 6.73 17.59
C GLU A 194 0.83 6.21 18.63
N GLY A 195 1.25 6.13 19.89
CA GLY A 195 0.45 5.62 21.00
C GLY A 195 -0.92 6.29 21.15
N HIS A 196 -0.98 7.62 20.97
CA HIS A 196 -2.21 8.41 21.05
C HIS A 196 -3.28 7.96 20.04
N ARG A 197 -2.89 7.51 18.84
CA ARG A 197 -3.83 6.99 17.84
C ARG A 197 -4.38 5.63 18.24
N SER A 198 -3.53 4.80 18.83
CA SER A 198 -3.93 3.49 19.33
C SER A 198 -4.93 3.64 20.48
N TYR A 199 -4.70 4.61 21.37
CA TYR A 199 -5.62 4.95 22.45
C TYR A 199 -6.98 5.45 21.93
N ALA A 200 -7.00 6.35 20.94
CA ALA A 200 -8.25 6.84 20.35
C ALA A 200 -9.10 5.73 19.71
N ILE A 201 -8.46 4.73 19.09
CA ILE A 201 -9.18 3.55 18.58
C ILE A 201 -9.77 2.74 19.74
N TRP A 202 -8.98 2.49 20.79
CA TRP A 202 -9.44 1.75 21.96
C TRP A 202 -10.63 2.45 22.65
N GLU A 203 -10.54 3.77 22.84
CA GLU A 203 -11.59 4.59 23.44
C GLU A 203 -12.86 4.60 22.58
N SER A 204 -12.74 4.67 21.25
CA SER A 204 -13.89 4.66 20.34
C SER A 204 -14.59 3.30 20.26
N CYS A 205 -13.89 2.20 20.52
CA CYS A 205 -14.43 0.84 20.38
C CYS A 205 -14.97 0.25 21.68
N GLU A 206 -14.58 0.78 22.86
CA GLU A 206 -14.97 0.30 24.19
C GLU A 206 -15.00 -1.25 24.34
N PRO A 207 -13.92 -1.97 23.97
CA PRO A 207 -13.97 -3.43 23.87
C PRO A 207 -14.02 -4.13 25.24
N ASP A 208 -14.70 -5.28 25.34
CA ASP A 208 -14.67 -6.14 26.54
C ASP A 208 -13.26 -6.70 26.82
N LYS A 209 -12.49 -6.92 25.75
CA LYS A 209 -11.13 -7.45 25.84
C LYS A 209 -10.23 -6.84 24.77
N THR A 210 -8.98 -6.55 25.14
CA THR A 210 -7.97 -6.03 24.21
C THR A 210 -6.73 -6.91 24.17
N PHE A 211 -6.24 -7.18 22.97
CA PHE A 211 -4.90 -7.67 22.71
C PHE A 211 -4.07 -6.59 22.02
N ALA A 212 -3.14 -5.99 22.77
CA ALA A 212 -2.16 -5.06 22.23
C ALA A 212 -0.91 -5.81 21.77
N ILE A 213 -0.63 -5.76 20.47
CA ILE A 213 0.52 -6.38 19.83
C ILE A 213 1.56 -5.29 19.62
N ILE A 214 2.65 -5.34 20.38
CA ILE A 214 3.77 -4.42 20.26
C ILE A 214 4.86 -5.14 19.46
N GLY A 215 5.17 -4.64 18.27
CA GLY A 215 6.29 -5.15 17.48
C GLY A 215 7.62 -4.66 18.04
N THR A 216 8.63 -5.52 18.09
CA THR A 216 10.02 -5.14 18.34
C THR A 216 10.69 -4.92 16.98
N PRO A 217 11.06 -3.68 16.59
CA PRO A 217 11.76 -3.45 15.34
C PRO A 217 13.17 -4.03 15.39
N ASP A 218 13.66 -4.57 14.27
CA ASP A 218 14.99 -5.22 14.16
C ASP A 218 16.19 -4.29 14.46
N GLU A 219 15.99 -2.97 14.53
CA GLU A 219 17.03 -1.94 14.76
C GLU A 219 17.00 -1.32 16.17
N TYR A 220 16.20 -1.83 17.11
CA TYR A 220 16.21 -1.32 18.48
C TYR A 220 17.35 -1.94 19.30
N GLU A 221 18.50 -1.25 19.35
CA GLU A 221 19.41 -1.37 20.49
C GLU A 221 18.71 -0.85 21.75
N SER A 222 18.89 -1.60 22.82
CA SER A 222 18.31 -1.44 24.15
C SER A 222 18.49 -0.04 24.75
N ASP A 223 17.43 0.46 25.42
CA ASP A 223 17.47 1.16 26.73
C ASP A 223 16.44 2.30 26.92
N LYS A 224 15.38 2.40 26.11
CA LYS A 224 14.25 3.29 26.46
C LYS A 224 12.89 2.59 26.38
N PRO A 225 12.10 2.59 27.47
CA PRO A 225 10.73 2.09 27.40
C PRO A 225 9.90 2.95 26.43
N ILE A 226 9.09 2.28 25.62
CA ILE A 226 8.28 2.86 24.53
C ILE A 226 7.09 3.70 25.06
N TRP A 227 6.98 3.86 26.38
CA TRP A 227 5.86 4.55 27.00
C TRP A 227 6.39 5.55 28.02
N GLY A 228 6.15 6.83 27.76
CA GLY A 228 6.24 7.89 28.76
C GLY A 228 5.11 7.77 29.79
N LEU A 229 5.06 6.64 30.49
CA LEU A 229 4.37 6.52 31.77
C LEU A 229 5.46 6.73 32.84
N GLU A 230 5.69 7.99 33.18
CA GLU A 230 6.12 8.36 34.53
C GLU A 230 4.89 8.48 35.43
#